data_AF-A0AAE7CR54-F1
#
_entry.id   AF-A0AAE7CR54-F1
#
_cell.length_a   1.000
_cell.length_b   1.000
_cell.length_c   1.000
_cell.angle_alpha   90.00
_cell.angle_beta   90.00
_cell.angle_gamma   90.00
#
_symmetry.space_group_name_H-M   'P 1'
#
loop_
_entity.id
_entity.type
_entity.pdbx_description
1 polymer ?
#
loop_
_entity_poly.entity_id
_entity_poly.type
_entity_poly.pdbx_seq_one_letter_code
_entity_poly.pdbx_strand_id
1 'polypeptide(L)'
;MAGRPRLRRPRELSNVNEFLNEVRLRPGIWVRRSSLQHLYSMLIGYAIASDIHDTEEDFDFGNDGPFSQWLWKRLGMAYPSALGWAVEIERAAEAAGTQPMETFFSLLDEFRAEQGESRNMDEECSP
;
A
#
# COMPACT_ATOMS: atom_id res chain seq x y z
N MET A 1 -19.25 21.38 -12.43
CA MET A 1 -17.85 21.05 -12.82
C MET A 1 -17.00 21.08 -11.56
N ALA A 2 -16.81 19.95 -10.87
CA ALA A 2 -15.89 19.91 -9.74
C ALA A 2 -14.46 20.10 -10.27
N GLY A 3 -13.74 21.11 -9.79
CA GLY A 3 -12.36 21.37 -10.18
C GLY A 3 -11.50 20.15 -9.85
N ARG A 4 -10.57 19.79 -10.75
CA ARG A 4 -9.66 18.67 -10.51
C ARG A 4 -8.87 18.95 -9.22
N PRO A 5 -8.77 17.99 -8.27
CA PRO A 5 -7.98 18.17 -7.05
C PRO A 5 -6.55 18.60 -7.39
N ARG A 6 -6.06 19.59 -6.63
CA ARG A 6 -4.67 20.05 -6.72
C ARG A 6 -3.76 18.93 -6.22
N LEU A 7 -2.73 18.61 -7.00
CA LEU A 7 -1.68 17.69 -6.56
C LEU A 7 -0.91 18.32 -5.40
N ARG A 8 -0.82 17.63 -4.27
CA ARG A 8 0.00 18.07 -3.14
C ARG A 8 1.46 17.82 -3.44
N ARG A 9 2.34 18.69 -2.91
CA ARG A 9 3.80 18.48 -3.01
C ARG A 9 4.23 17.47 -1.94
N PRO A 10 5.33 16.73 -2.12
CA PRO A 10 5.82 15.77 -1.12
C PRO A 10 5.96 16.35 0.29
N ARG A 11 6.42 17.61 0.42
CA ARG A 11 6.59 18.30 1.71
C ARG A 11 5.27 18.65 2.40
N GLU A 12 4.15 18.57 1.69
CA GLU A 12 2.81 18.82 2.23
C GLU A 12 2.16 17.51 2.73
N LEU A 13 2.83 16.37 2.59
CA LEU A 13 2.35 15.06 3.01
C LEU A 13 2.92 14.72 4.39
N SER A 14 2.07 14.25 5.30
CA SER A 14 2.47 13.94 6.68
C SER A 14 2.92 12.49 6.89
N ASN A 15 2.52 11.56 6.01
CA ASN A 15 2.81 10.14 6.15
C ASN A 15 2.69 9.37 4.83
N VAL A 16 3.05 8.09 4.84
CA VAL A 16 3.00 7.21 3.67
C VAL A 16 1.59 7.03 3.10
N ASN A 17 0.56 7.04 3.95
CA ASN A 17 -0.82 6.86 3.53
C ASN A 17 -1.32 8.05 2.70
N GLU A 18 -0.93 9.27 3.05
CA GLU A 18 -1.24 10.45 2.25
C GLU A 18 -0.55 10.43 0.88
N PHE A 19 0.70 9.94 0.84
CA PHE A 19 1.41 9.73 -0.43
C PHE A 19 0.68 8.72 -1.31
N LEU A 20 0.23 7.58 -0.76
CA LEU A 20 -0.54 6.58 -1.50
C LEU A 20 -1.86 7.16 -2.05
N ASN A 21 -2.51 8.09 -1.35
CA ASN A 21 -3.69 8.78 -1.87
C ASN A 21 -3.37 9.64 -3.11
N GLU A 22 -2.25 10.36 -3.11
CA GLU A 22 -1.81 11.12 -4.29
C GLU A 22 -1.42 10.21 -5.46
N VAL A 23 -0.76 9.07 -5.18
CA VAL A 23 -0.45 8.05 -6.19
C VAL A 23 -1.72 7.50 -6.80
N ARG A 24 -2.75 7.18 -5.99
CA ARG A 24 -4.05 6.67 -6.47
C ARG A 24 -4.71 7.63 -7.45
N LEU A 25 -4.66 8.94 -7.15
CA LEU A 25 -5.28 9.95 -8.00
C LEU A 25 -4.59 10.08 -9.35
N ARG A 26 -3.25 10.03 -9.39
CA ARG A 26 -2.47 10.19 -10.63
C ARG A 26 -1.19 9.34 -10.65
N PRO A 27 -1.30 8.02 -10.86
CA PRO A 27 -0.16 7.11 -10.72
C PRO A 27 1.02 7.48 -11.61
N GLY A 28 0.77 7.84 -12.87
CA GLY A 28 1.83 8.18 -13.83
C GLY A 28 2.62 9.46 -13.53
N ILE A 29 2.15 10.32 -12.63
CA ILE A 29 2.92 11.52 -12.19
C ILE A 29 3.95 11.15 -11.13
N TRP A 30 3.61 10.20 -10.27
CA TRP A 30 4.40 9.85 -9.10
C TRP A 30 5.28 8.62 -9.34
N VAL A 31 4.73 7.64 -10.05
CA VAL A 31 5.34 6.34 -10.27
C VAL A 31 5.54 6.14 -11.76
N ARG A 32 6.81 6.08 -12.16
CA ARG A 32 7.18 5.84 -13.55
C ARG A 32 6.48 4.58 -14.08
N ARG A 33 5.75 4.74 -15.20
CA ARG A 33 4.98 3.68 -15.87
C ARG A 33 3.92 3.00 -15.00
N SER A 34 3.55 3.58 -13.86
CA SER A 34 2.64 2.95 -12.90
C SER A 34 3.09 1.53 -12.48
N SER A 35 4.41 1.30 -12.39
CA SER A 35 4.97 0.02 -11.96
C SER A 35 4.87 -0.14 -10.45
N LEU A 36 4.35 -1.27 -9.98
CA LEU A 36 4.27 -1.55 -8.55
C LEU A 36 5.64 -1.80 -7.95
N GLN A 37 6.58 -2.40 -8.68
CA GLN A 37 7.95 -2.55 -8.19
C GLN A 37 8.63 -1.20 -7.94
N HIS A 38 8.36 -0.22 -8.81
CA HIS A 38 8.87 1.13 -8.61
C HIS A 38 8.21 1.80 -7.40
N LEU A 39 6.89 1.67 -7.24
CA LEU A 39 6.19 2.13 -6.04
C LEU A 39 6.76 1.49 -4.77
N TYR A 40 6.91 0.17 -4.76
CA TYR A 40 7.48 -0.58 -3.64
C TYR A 40 8.87 -0.09 -3.26
N SER A 41 9.74 0.14 -4.25
CA SER A 41 11.08 0.69 -4.02
C SER A 41 11.03 2.07 -3.35
N MET A 42 10.07 2.93 -3.72
CA MET A 42 9.86 4.22 -3.07
C MET A 42 9.39 4.07 -1.61
N LEU A 43 8.48 3.13 -1.35
CA LEU A 43 7.97 2.86 0.00
C LEU A 43 9.06 2.29 0.91
N ILE A 44 9.92 1.41 0.41
CA ILE A 44 11.08 0.91 1.16
C ILE A 44 12.09 2.03 1.44
N GLY A 45 12.33 2.92 0.46
CA GLY A 45 13.17 4.10 0.67
C GLY A 45 12.63 5.02 1.76
N TYR A 46 11.30 5.17 1.84
CA TYR A 46 10.63 5.90 2.91
C TYR A 46 10.86 5.24 4.27
N ALA A 47 10.60 3.93 4.40
CA ALA A 47 10.81 3.19 5.65
C ALA A 47 12.26 3.30 6.16
N ILE A 48 13.25 3.12 5.28
CA ILE A 48 14.67 3.27 5.63
C ILE A 48 14.97 4.68 6.14
N ALA A 49 14.42 5.71 5.49
CA ALA A 49 14.61 7.09 5.92
C ALA A 49 13.93 7.35 7.27
N SER A 50 12.73 6.82 7.49
CA SER A 50 12.02 6.94 8.76
C SER A 50 12.78 6.29 9.91
N ASP A 51 13.35 5.09 9.69
CA ASP A 51 14.18 4.39 10.66
C ASP A 51 15.45 5.18 11.03
N ILE A 52 16.14 5.74 10.02
CA ILE A 52 17.36 6.54 10.24
C ILE A 52 17.06 7.83 11.03
N HIS A 53 15.86 8.38 10.86
CA HIS A 53 15.44 9.63 11.49
C HIS A 53 14.60 9.43 12.76
N ASP A 54 14.50 8.20 13.28
CA ASP A 54 13.80 7.85 14.52
C ASP A 54 12.33 8.32 14.53
N THR A 55 11.69 8.17 13.37
CA THR A 55 10.28 8.54 13.18
C THR A 55 9.43 7.33 13.56
N GLU A 56 8.71 7.41 14.68
CA GLU A 56 7.77 6.38 15.12
C GLU A 56 6.54 6.33 14.17
N GLU A 57 6.69 5.69 13.01
CA GLU A 57 5.59 5.40 12.10
C GLU A 57 5.53 3.91 11.80
N ASP A 58 4.37 3.30 12.08
CA ASP A 58 4.10 1.92 11.71
C ASP A 58 4.11 1.78 10.18
N PHE A 59 4.97 0.88 9.67
CA PHE A 59 5.14 0.67 8.24
C PHE A 59 4.56 -0.68 7.78
N ASP A 60 3.38 -0.64 7.17
CA ASP A 60 2.63 -1.84 6.78
C ASP A 60 3.23 -2.59 5.57
N PHE A 61 4.01 -1.90 4.73
CA PHE A 61 4.29 -2.32 3.35
C PHE A 61 5.61 -3.07 3.17
N GLY A 62 6.27 -3.47 4.26
CA GLY A 62 7.44 -4.34 4.20
C GLY A 62 7.08 -5.72 3.65
N ASN A 63 8.08 -6.46 3.12
CA ASN A 63 7.86 -7.82 2.61
C ASN A 63 7.26 -8.78 3.64
N ASP A 64 7.60 -8.59 4.92
CA ASP A 64 7.04 -9.36 6.03
C ASP A 64 6.04 -8.54 6.88
N GLY A 65 5.68 -7.34 6.40
CA GLY A 65 4.78 -6.42 7.09
C GLY A 65 3.31 -6.86 7.06
N PRO A 66 2.46 -6.19 7.86
CA PRO A 66 1.02 -6.47 7.98
C PRO A 66 0.30 -6.66 6.63
N PHE A 67 0.56 -5.78 5.66
CA PHE A 67 -0.08 -5.85 4.34
C PHE A 67 0.30 -7.14 3.59
N SER A 68 1.58 -7.50 3.60
CA SER A 68 2.09 -8.71 2.95
C SER A 68 1.52 -9.97 3.59
N GLN A 69 1.51 -10.04 4.92
CA GLN A 69 0.98 -11.19 5.67
C GLN A 69 -0.53 -11.39 5.41
N TRP A 70 -1.27 -10.30 5.33
CA TRP A 70 -2.68 -10.33 4.94
C TRP A 70 -2.86 -10.79 3.48
N LEU A 71 -2.05 -10.24 2.57
CA LEU A 71 -2.13 -10.54 1.14
C LEU A 71 -1.90 -12.02 0.83
N TRP A 72 -0.93 -12.66 1.48
CA TRP A 72 -0.63 -14.08 1.25
C TRP A 72 -1.84 -14.98 1.53
N LYS A 73 -2.58 -14.68 2.59
CA LYS A 73 -3.84 -15.37 2.90
C LYS A 73 -4.89 -15.10 1.83
N ARG A 74 -5.01 -13.85 1.37
CA ARG A 74 -5.98 -13.44 0.35
C ARG A 74 -5.73 -14.11 -1.01
N LEU A 75 -4.47 -14.27 -1.38
CA LEU A 75 -4.05 -14.94 -2.62
C LEU A 75 -4.01 -16.49 -2.51
N GLY A 76 -4.35 -17.05 -1.34
CA GLY A 76 -4.31 -18.50 -1.11
C GLY A 76 -2.88 -19.07 -1.16
N MET A 77 -1.87 -18.25 -0.90
CA MET A 77 -0.47 -18.70 -0.90
C MET A 77 -0.14 -19.44 0.40
N ALA A 78 0.49 -20.61 0.26
CA ALA A 78 0.90 -21.43 1.40
C ALA A 78 2.09 -20.84 2.18
N TYR A 79 2.85 -19.94 1.54
CA TYR A 79 4.05 -19.32 2.11
C TYR A 79 4.25 -17.91 1.54
N PRO A 80 4.90 -17.00 2.30
CA PRO A 80 5.29 -15.68 1.80
C PRO A 80 6.12 -15.77 0.52
N SER A 81 5.85 -14.88 -0.45
CA SER A 81 6.67 -14.80 -1.66
C SER A 81 8.01 -14.13 -1.38
N ALA A 82 9.09 -14.79 -1.77
CA ALA A 82 10.45 -14.23 -1.73
C ALA A 82 10.63 -13.02 -2.68
N LEU A 83 9.72 -12.82 -3.65
CA LEU A 83 9.78 -11.71 -4.60
C LEU A 83 9.02 -10.46 -4.10
N GLY A 84 8.30 -10.59 -2.98
CA GLY A 84 7.53 -9.50 -2.39
C GLY A 84 6.18 -9.27 -3.05
N TRP A 85 5.32 -8.54 -2.35
CA TRP A 85 3.91 -8.35 -2.74
C TRP A 85 3.76 -7.67 -4.10
N ALA A 86 4.65 -6.73 -4.45
CA ALA A 86 4.54 -5.97 -5.71
C ALA A 86 4.62 -6.87 -6.94
N VAL A 87 5.51 -7.87 -6.91
CA VAL A 87 5.66 -8.84 -8.01
C VAL A 87 4.45 -9.75 -8.11
N GLU A 88 3.94 -10.23 -6.98
CA GLU A 88 2.78 -11.13 -6.99
C GLU A 88 1.49 -10.41 -7.40
N ILE A 89 1.31 -9.14 -7.02
CA ILE A 89 0.17 -8.35 -7.52
C ILE A 89 0.30 -8.07 -9.01
N GLU A 90 1.49 -7.75 -9.54
CA GLU A 90 1.69 -7.58 -10.99
C GLU A 90 1.33 -8.87 -11.75
N ARG A 91 1.75 -10.04 -11.26
CA ARG A 91 1.40 -11.35 -11.85
C ARG A 91 -0.10 -11.64 -11.78
N ALA A 92 -0.72 -11.40 -10.63
CA ALA A 92 -2.16 -11.62 -10.47
C ALA A 92 -2.97 -10.70 -11.39
N ALA A 93 -2.54 -9.44 -11.52
CA ALA A 93 -3.18 -8.47 -12.40
C ALA A 93 -3.03 -8.86 -13.88
N GLU A 94 -1.84 -9.29 -14.30
CA GLU A 94 -1.59 -9.80 -15.64
C GLU A 94 -2.48 -11.02 -15.96
N ALA A 95 -2.55 -12.00 -15.06
CA ALA A 95 -3.40 -13.19 -15.23
C ALA A 95 -4.89 -12.84 -15.32
N ALA A 96 -5.34 -11.81 -14.61
CA ALA A 96 -6.71 -11.33 -14.63
C ALA A 96 -7.01 -10.31 -15.75
N GLY A 97 -6.00 -9.87 -16.51
CA GLY A 97 -6.15 -8.80 -17.52
C GLY A 97 -6.52 -7.44 -16.92
N THR A 98 -6.10 -7.16 -15.69
CA THR A 98 -6.36 -5.90 -14.96
C THR A 98 -5.10 -5.06 -14.84
N GLN A 99 -5.23 -3.78 -14.49
CA GLN A 99 -4.06 -2.91 -14.28
C GLN A 99 -3.46 -3.15 -12.88
N PRO A 100 -2.14 -3.43 -12.75
CA PRO A 100 -1.52 -3.71 -11.46
C PRO A 100 -1.78 -2.66 -10.38
N MET A 101 -1.73 -1.38 -10.74
CA MET A 101 -1.96 -0.28 -9.81
C MET A 101 -3.40 -0.27 -9.28
N GLU A 102 -4.39 -0.58 -10.14
CA GLU A 102 -5.80 -0.67 -9.73
C GLU A 102 -6.00 -1.86 -8.79
N THR A 103 -5.39 -3.01 -9.12
CA THR A 103 -5.42 -4.22 -8.29
C THR A 103 -4.81 -3.97 -6.92
N PHE A 104 -3.65 -3.29 -6.86
CA PHE A 104 -3.03 -2.90 -5.59
C PHE A 104 -3.95 -2.03 -4.74
N PHE A 105 -4.56 -0.99 -5.33
CA PHE A 105 -5.43 -0.10 -4.55
C PHE A 105 -6.73 -0.77 -4.11
N SER A 106 -7.27 -1.73 -4.87
CA SER A 106 -8.41 -2.55 -4.43
C SER A 106 -8.03 -3.40 -3.21
N LEU A 107 -6.89 -4.09 -3.28
CA LEU A 107 -6.37 -4.91 -2.17
C LEU A 107 -6.05 -4.05 -0.95
N LEU A 108 -5.52 -2.85 -1.14
CA LEU A 108 -5.25 -1.91 -0.06
C LEU A 108 -6.53 -1.44 0.64
N ASP A 109 -7.60 -1.19 -0.12
CA ASP A 109 -8.90 -0.82 0.46
C ASP A 109 -9.48 -1.97 1.28
N GLU A 110 -9.41 -3.20 0.78
CA GLU A 110 -9.84 -4.41 1.49
C GLU A 110 -9.05 -4.61 2.79
N PHE A 111 -7.72 -4.52 2.72
CA PHE A 111 -6.84 -4.61 3.89
C PHE A 111 -7.23 -3.59 4.96
N ARG A 112 -7.41 -2.32 4.58
CA ARG A 112 -7.77 -1.24 5.51
C ARG A 112 -9.16 -1.43 6.12
N ALA A 113 -10.12 -1.95 5.37
CA ALA A 113 -11.44 -2.25 5.88
C ALA A 113 -11.37 -3.33 6.98
N GLU A 114 -10.66 -4.43 6.74
CA GLU A 114 -10.53 -5.53 7.70
C GLU A 114 -9.74 -5.12 8.96
N GLN A 115 -8.71 -4.27 8.83
CA GLN A 115 -8.00 -3.71 9.99
C GLN A 115 -8.88 -2.76 10.81
N GLY A 116 -9.70 -1.93 10.16
CA GLY A 116 -10.65 -1.03 10.83
C GLY A 116 -11.73 -1.80 11.60
N GLU A 117 -12.26 -2.88 11.03
CA GLU A 117 -13.22 -3.78 11.69
C GLU A 117 -12.60 -4.46 12.92
N SER A 118 -11.36 -4.94 12.79
CA SER A 118 -10.64 -5.59 13.89
C SER A 118 -10.45 -4.64 15.08
N ARG A 119 -10.10 -3.37 14.81
CA ARG A 119 -9.86 -2.35 15.85
C ARG A 119 -11.13 -1.92 16.59
N ASN A 120 -12.28 -1.88 15.91
CA ASN A 120 -13.57 -1.56 16.55
C ASN A 120 -14.07 -2.70 17.46
N MET A 121 -13.74 -3.95 17.12
CA MET A 121 -14.17 -5.12 17.89
C MET A 121 -13.39 -5.26 19.22
N ASP A 122 -12.18 -4.71 19.30
CA ASP A 122 -11.38 -4.64 20.53
C ASP A 122 -11.88 -3.53 21.50
N GLU A 123 -12.50 -2.45 20.99
CA GLU A 123 -13.08 -1.37 21.81
C GLU A 123 -14.44 -1.74 22.42
N GLU A 124 -15.26 -2.55 21.74
CA GLU A 124 -16.56 -3.00 22.28
C GLU A 124 -16.45 -4.10 23.36
N CYS A 125 -15.26 -4.69 23.55
CA CYS A 125 -15.02 -5.75 24.53
C CYS A 125 -14.28 -5.29 25.80
N SER A 126 -14.21 -3.98 26.07
CA SER A 126 -13.70 -3.44 27.34
C SER A 126 -14.85 -3.19 28.35
N PRO A 127 -14.88 -3.90 29.50
CA PRO A 127 -15.86 -3.67 30.58
C PRO A 127 -15.59 -2.40 31.40
#